data_AF-A0A1Y4NQD2-F1
#
_entry.id   AF-A0A1Y4NQD2-F1
#
_cell.length_a   1.000
_cell.length_b   1.000
_cell.length_c   1.000
_cell.angle_alpha   90.00
_cell.angle_beta   90.00
_cell.angle_gamma   90.00
#
_symmetry.space_group_name_H-M   'P 1'
#
loop_
_entity.id
_entity.type
_entity.pdbx_description
1 polymer ?
#
loop_
_entity_poly.entity_id
_entity_poly.type
_entity_poly.pdbx_seq_one_letter_code
_entity_poly.pdbx_strand_id
1 'polypeptide(L)'
;MTGIEIIPAVGGAFLLVGVISVVYQIFQMVVIDARARNLKHPGFWGVFTLGSDNLILYLIGRRRYPVVRMTDADRKEMARRKKVIGVSLAFMAAGAIGIVLYGMLTSSL
;
A
#
# COMPACT_ATOMS: atom_id res chain seq x y z
N MET A 1 12.52 -20.88 22.17
CA MET A 1 12.80 -20.05 20.97
C MET A 1 14.31 -19.91 20.86
N THR A 2 14.93 -20.68 19.98
CA THR A 2 16.35 -20.52 19.64
C THR A 2 16.51 -19.23 18.81
N GLY A 3 17.70 -18.60 18.83
CA GLY A 3 17.93 -17.32 18.12
C GLY A 3 17.64 -17.35 16.61
N ILE A 4 17.57 -18.54 16.03
CA ILE A 4 17.26 -18.82 14.62
C ILE A 4 15.78 -18.54 14.28
N GLU A 5 14.83 -18.79 15.20
CA GLU A 5 13.39 -18.56 14.99
C GLU A 5 12.98 -17.08 15.01
N ILE A 6 13.89 -16.19 15.43
CA ILE A 6 13.64 -14.75 15.48
C ILE A 6 13.57 -14.15 14.06
N ILE A 7 14.31 -14.72 13.10
CA ILE A 7 14.39 -14.25 11.72
C ILE A 7 13.02 -14.25 11.02
N PRO A 8 12.28 -15.37 10.95
CA PRO A 8 10.96 -15.37 10.32
C PRO A 8 9.94 -14.52 11.09
N ALA A 9 10.05 -14.41 12.42
CA ALA A 9 9.17 -13.56 13.23
C ALA A 9 9.35 -12.07 12.91
N VAL A 10 10.61 -11.61 12.83
CA VAL A 10 10.94 -10.22 12.46
C VAL A 10 10.59 -9.96 10.98
N GLY A 11 10.90 -10.90 10.09
CA GLY A 11 10.51 -10.81 8.67
C GLY A 11 9.00 -10.70 8.49
N GLY A 12 8.23 -11.48 9.26
CA GLY A 12 6.77 -11.42 9.27
C GLY A 12 6.24 -10.08 9.76
N ALA A 13 6.84 -9.51 10.81
CA ALA A 13 6.48 -8.18 11.30
C ALA A 13 6.73 -7.09 10.24
N PHE A 14 7.88 -7.12 9.55
CA PHE A 14 8.18 -6.17 8.47
C PHE A 14 7.21 -6.30 7.29
N LEU A 15 6.84 -7.52 6.91
CA LEU A 15 5.82 -7.75 5.88
C LEU A 15 4.47 -7.16 6.28
N LEU A 16 3.99 -7.47 7.49
CA LEU A 16 2.70 -6.98 7.98
C LEU A 16 2.66 -5.45 8.03
N VAL A 17 3.68 -4.81 8.61
CA VAL A 17 3.78 -3.34 8.67
C VAL A 17 3.82 -2.75 7.26
N GLY A 18 4.57 -3.36 6.35
CA GLY A 18 4.66 -2.93 4.96
C GLY A 18 3.30 -3.01 4.24
N VAL A 19 2.60 -4.15 4.32
CA VAL A 19 1.28 -4.36 3.70
C VAL A 19 0.25 -3.38 4.23
N ILE A 20 0.13 -3.26 5.56
CA ILE A 20 -0.84 -2.36 6.20
C ILE A 20 -0.57 -0.91 5.79
N SER A 21 0.71 -0.52 5.74
CA SER A 21 1.11 0.83 5.32
C SER A 21 0.75 1.10 3.86
N VAL A 22 1.04 0.18 2.94
CA VAL A 22 0.69 0.32 1.52
C VAL A 22 -0.83 0.47 1.36
N VAL A 23 -1.61 -0.40 2.00
CA VAL A 23 -3.08 -0.39 1.98
C VAL A 23 -3.62 0.96 2.46
N TYR A 24 -3.15 1.44 3.61
CA TYR A 24 -3.58 2.73 4.16
C TYR A 24 -3.23 3.91 3.25
N GLN A 25 -2.04 3.89 2.64
CA GLN A 25 -1.62 4.96 1.74
C GLN A 25 -2.41 4.97 0.43
N ILE A 26 -2.71 3.79 -0.14
CA ILE A 26 -3.57 3.67 -1.33
C ILE A 26 -4.98 4.19 -1.02
N PHE A 27 -5.57 3.76 0.10
CA PHE A 27 -6.88 4.25 0.54
C PHE A 27 -6.94 5.79 0.56
N GLN A 28 -5.97 6.43 1.21
CA GLN A 28 -5.95 7.89 1.33
C GLN A 28 -5.71 8.59 -0.01
N MET A 29 -4.85 8.05 -0.88
CA MET A 29 -4.66 8.60 -2.24
C MET A 29 -5.95 8.51 -3.07
N VAL A 30 -6.72 7.43 -2.94
CA VAL A 30 -8.01 7.26 -3.63
C VAL A 30 -9.05 8.21 -3.07
N VAL A 31 -9.10 8.43 -1.75
CA VAL A 31 -9.99 9.43 -1.12
C VAL A 31 -9.69 10.84 -1.65
N ILE A 32 -8.41 11.21 -1.77
CA ILE A 32 -7.99 12.51 -2.32
C ILE A 32 -8.37 12.62 -3.81
N ASP A 33 -8.08 11.59 -4.61
CA ASP A 33 -8.43 11.56 -6.04
C ASP A 33 -9.95 11.62 -6.28
N ALA A 34 -10.74 10.87 -5.50
CA ALA A 34 -12.19 10.86 -5.57
C ALA A 34 -12.79 12.22 -5.16
N ARG A 35 -12.25 12.85 -4.11
CA ARG A 35 -12.63 14.20 -3.70
C ARG A 35 -12.30 15.22 -4.79
N ALA A 36 -11.12 15.12 -5.40
CA ALA A 36 -10.69 16.04 -6.44
C ALA A 36 -11.55 15.96 -7.72
N ARG A 37 -12.16 14.81 -7.97
CA ARG A 37 -13.10 14.53 -9.06
C ARG A 37 -14.57 14.72 -8.66
N ASN A 38 -14.84 15.19 -7.45
CA ASN A 38 -16.19 15.41 -6.91
C ASN A 38 -17.10 14.16 -6.94
N LEU A 39 -16.53 12.98 -6.65
CA LEU A 39 -17.31 11.75 -6.48
C LEU A 39 -18.09 11.78 -5.15
N LYS A 40 -19.38 11.42 -5.15
CA LYS A 40 -20.31 11.55 -4.00
C LYS A 40 -19.80 10.93 -2.69
N HIS A 41 -19.11 9.79 -2.73
CA HIS A 41 -18.67 9.05 -1.55
C HIS A 41 -17.18 8.69 -1.63
N PRO A 42 -16.25 9.62 -1.33
CA PRO A 42 -14.82 9.39 -1.51
C PRO A 42 -14.28 8.26 -0.61
N GLY A 43 -14.84 8.08 0.59
CA GLY A 43 -14.50 6.96 1.49
C GLY A 43 -14.89 5.59 0.91
N PHE A 44 -16.05 5.50 0.27
CA PHE A 44 -16.50 4.26 -0.39
C PHE A 44 -15.53 3.85 -1.49
N TRP A 45 -15.10 4.80 -2.34
CA TRP A 45 -14.12 4.52 -3.39
C TRP A 45 -12.77 4.07 -2.80
N GLY A 46 -12.34 4.67 -1.69
CA GLY A 46 -11.16 4.22 -0.96
C GLY A 46 -11.25 2.75 -0.54
N VAL A 47 -12.36 2.34 0.10
CA VAL A 47 -12.58 0.95 0.52
C VAL A 47 -12.72 0.02 -0.69
N PHE A 48 -13.44 0.46 -1.72
CA PHE A 48 -13.64 -0.32 -2.95
C PHE A 48 -12.31 -0.73 -3.57
N THR A 49 -11.34 0.19 -3.62
CA THR A 49 -10.00 -0.04 -4.19
C THR A 49 -9.07 -0.93 -3.36
N LEU A 50 -9.48 -1.37 -2.16
CA LEU A 50 -8.66 -2.27 -1.35
C LEU A 50 -8.61 -3.70 -1.92
N GLY A 51 -9.60 -4.08 -2.75
CA GLY A 51 -9.51 -5.32 -3.53
C GLY A 51 -8.50 -5.17 -4.67
N SER A 52 -7.69 -6.22 -4.91
CA SER A 52 -6.63 -6.22 -5.94
C SER A 52 -7.13 -5.79 -7.32
N ASP A 53 -8.31 -6.24 -7.70
CA ASP A 53 -8.86 -6.07 -9.04
C ASP A 53 -9.71 -4.78 -9.15
N ASN A 54 -10.24 -4.33 -8.01
CA ASN A 54 -11.10 -3.16 -7.91
C ASN A 54 -10.33 -1.85 -8.08
N LEU A 55 -9.02 -1.84 -7.77
CA LEU A 55 -8.16 -0.69 -8.04
C LEU A 55 -8.09 -0.41 -9.55
N ILE A 56 -7.91 -1.45 -10.37
CA ILE A 56 -7.85 -1.31 -11.83
C ILE A 56 -9.19 -0.80 -12.36
N LEU A 57 -10.29 -1.36 -11.86
CA LEU A 57 -11.63 -0.94 -12.24
C LEU A 57 -11.90 0.53 -11.87
N TYR A 58 -11.47 0.97 -10.69
CA TYR A 58 -11.52 2.38 -10.28
C TYR A 58 -10.72 3.27 -11.24
N LEU A 59 -9.51 2.88 -11.63
CA LEU A 59 -8.66 3.64 -12.54
C LEU A 59 -9.25 3.78 -13.95
N ILE A 60 -10.00 2.77 -14.43
CA ILE A 60 -10.72 2.82 -15.71
C ILE A 60 -11.96 3.71 -15.57
N GLY A 61 -12.78 3.49 -14.53
CA GLY A 61 -14.02 4.23 -14.31
C GLY A 61 -13.81 5.73 -14.10
N ARG A 62 -12.75 6.13 -13.38
CA ARG A 62 -12.46 7.54 -13.11
C ARG A 62 -12.08 8.36 -14.36
N ARG A 63 -11.75 7.72 -15.49
CA ARG A 63 -11.40 8.44 -16.74
C ARG A 63 -12.55 9.32 -17.25
N ARG A 64 -13.79 8.97 -16.92
CA ARG A 64 -14.99 9.75 -17.29
C ARG A 64 -15.25 10.96 -16.37
N TYR A 65 -14.47 11.11 -15.30
CA TYR A 65 -14.62 12.18 -14.31
C TYR A 65 -13.40 13.10 -14.34
N PRO A 66 -13.52 14.33 -14.88
CA PRO A 66 -12.42 15.29 -14.88
C PRO A 66 -12.08 15.72 -13.44
N VAL A 67 -10.83 16.16 -13.23
CA VAL A 67 -10.41 16.73 -11.95
C VAL A 67 -11.01 18.13 -11.85
N VAL A 68 -11.91 18.33 -10.89
CA VAL A 68 -12.64 19.59 -10.68
C VAL A 68 -11.81 20.53 -9.81
N ARG A 69 -11.22 20.01 -8.73
CA ARG A 69 -10.47 20.81 -7.77
C ARG A 69 -9.40 19.99 -7.07
N MET A 70 -8.14 20.35 -7.26
CA MET A 70 -7.01 19.75 -6.56
C MET A 70 -6.19 20.88 -5.95
N THR A 71 -6.16 20.97 -4.62
CA THR A 71 -5.39 22.02 -3.93
C THR A 71 -3.91 21.69 -3.89
N ASP A 72 -3.05 22.68 -3.64
CA ASP A 72 -1.61 22.43 -3.46
C ASP A 72 -1.32 21.56 -2.23
N ALA A 73 -2.15 21.67 -1.19
CA ALA A 73 -2.09 20.78 -0.03
C ALA A 73 -2.38 19.33 -0.42
N ASP A 74 -3.39 19.08 -1.25
CA ASP A 74 -3.71 17.75 -1.76
C ASP A 74 -2.57 17.19 -2.63
N ARG A 75 -1.98 18.02 -3.49
CA ARG A 75 -0.82 17.62 -4.31
C ARG A 75 0.38 17.25 -3.45
N LYS A 76 0.69 18.06 -2.43
CA LYS A 76 1.79 17.81 -1.50
C LYS A 76 1.55 16.53 -0.70
N GLU A 77 0.34 16.30 -0.24
CA GLU A 77 -0.01 15.07 0.48
C GLU A 77 0.06 13.84 -0.43
N MET A 78 -0.44 13.92 -1.66
CA MET A 78 -0.30 12.85 -2.66
C MET A 78 1.18 12.53 -2.93
N ALA A 79 2.03 13.54 -3.08
CA ALA A 79 3.47 13.34 -3.30
C ALA A 79 4.14 12.69 -2.07
N ARG A 80 3.78 13.11 -0.86
CA ARG A 80 4.28 12.51 0.38
C ARG A 80 3.89 11.04 0.48
N ARG A 81 2.61 10.72 0.24
CA ARG A 81 2.11 9.34 0.32
C ARG A 81 2.76 8.41 -0.70
N LYS A 82 3.03 8.89 -1.92
CA LYS A 82 3.81 8.14 -2.93
C LYS A 82 5.21 7.77 -2.43
N LYS A 83 5.90 8.70 -1.75
CA LYS A 83 7.21 8.41 -1.14
C LYS A 83 7.10 7.36 -0.04
N VAL A 84 6.07 7.46 0.81
CA VAL A 84 5.85 6.48 1.88
C VAL A 84 5.53 5.09 1.32
N ILE A 85 4.74 4.98 0.25
CA ILE A 85 4.50 3.69 -0.43
C ILE A 85 5.82 3.07 -0.90
N GLY A 86 6.72 3.86 -1.50
CA GLY A 86 8.04 3.38 -1.89
C GLY A 86 8.83 2.81 -0.70
N VAL A 87 8.80 3.48 0.45
CA VAL A 87 9.44 3.00 1.68
C VAL A 87 8.76 1.72 2.21
N SER A 88 7.42 1.68 2.23
CA SER A 88 6.67 0.51 2.67
C SER A 88 6.93 -0.72 1.80
N LEU A 89 7.09 -0.54 0.48
CA LEU A 89 7.50 -1.62 -0.43
C LEU A 89 8.91 -2.14 -0.13
N ALA A 90 9.84 -1.27 0.24
CA ALA A 90 11.18 -1.69 0.67
C ALA A 90 11.13 -2.53 1.95
N PHE A 91 10.29 -2.14 2.93
CA PHE A 91 10.04 -2.95 4.13
C PHE A 91 9.44 -4.31 3.80
N MET A 92 8.46 -4.37 2.88
CA MET A 92 7.90 -5.64 2.42
C MET A 92 8.95 -6.54 1.77
N ALA A 93 9.77 -5.98 0.88
CA ALA A 93 10.82 -6.72 0.20
C ALA A 93 11.86 -7.28 1.19
N ALA A 94 12.33 -6.46 2.14
CA ALA A 94 13.27 -6.90 3.17
C ALA A 94 12.69 -8.02 4.05
N GLY A 95 11.43 -7.90 4.48
CA GLY A 95 10.75 -8.94 5.25
C GLY A 95 10.58 -10.25 4.48
N ALA A 96 10.17 -10.17 3.20
CA ALA A 96 10.03 -11.33 2.32
C ALA A 96 11.37 -12.05 2.11
N ILE A 97 12.44 -11.30 1.79
CA ILE A 97 13.79 -11.85 1.60
C ILE A 97 14.25 -12.57 2.86
N GLY A 98 14.07 -11.96 4.05
CA GLY A 98 14.45 -12.58 5.32
C GLY A 98 13.75 -13.92 5.56
N ILE A 99 12.45 -14.01 5.26
CA ILE A 99 11.68 -15.27 5.40
C ILE A 99 12.13 -16.31 4.37
N VAL A 100 12.33 -15.93 3.11
CA VAL A 100 12.75 -16.86 2.06
C VAL A 100 14.14 -17.43 2.36
N LEU A 101 15.11 -16.59 2.73
CA LEU A 101 16.46 -17.05 3.09
C LEU A 101 16.44 -18.00 4.28
N TYR A 102 15.60 -17.72 5.28
CA TYR A 102 15.39 -18.63 6.41
C TYR A 102 14.82 -19.98 5.97
N GLY A 103 13.80 -19.97 5.10
CA GLY A 103 13.20 -21.19 4.54
C GLY A 103 14.19 -22.01 3.73
N MET A 104 15.04 -21.36 2.91
CA MET A 104 16.08 -22.05 2.14
C MET A 104 17.13 -22.68 3.06
N LEU A 105 17.62 -21.94 4.06
CA LEU A 105 18.62 -22.45 5.01
C LEU A 105 18.11 -23.67 5.78
N THR A 106 16.87 -23.61 6.27
CA THR A 106 16.25 -24.72 7.03
C THR A 106 15.93 -25.92 6.15
N SER A 107 15.63 -25.73 4.86
CA SER A 107 15.41 -26.85 3.93
C SER A 107 16.70 -27.58 3.50
N SER A 108 17.87 -26.96 3.71
CA SER A 108 19.19 -27.50 3.34
C SER A 108 19.96 -28.15 4.49
N LEU A 109 19.40 -28.14 5.70
CA LEU A 109 19.93 -28.74 6.93
C LEU A 109 19.16 -30.04 7.24
#